data_AF-A0AAV0QRR4-F1
#
_entry.id   AF-A0AAV0QRR4-F1
#
_cell.length_a   1.000
_cell.length_b   1.000
_cell.length_c   1.000
_cell.angle_alpha   90.00
_cell.angle_beta   90.00
_cell.angle_gamma   90.00
#
_symmetry.space_group_name_H-M   'P 1'
#
loop_
_entity.id
_entity.type
_entity.pdbx_description
1 polymer ?
#
loop_
_entity_poly.entity_id
_entity_poly.type
_entity_poly.pdbx_seq_one_letter_code
_entity_poly.pdbx_strand_id
1 'polypeptide(L)'
;MGGVKKARCNYCNSALVANGTSTLRTHKDNCLAKIARGDLVVELPSSFEGQVHTLGSWQFNQTDARRALAEMIILDELPFRYVEHEGFKRFMSRVCPMFVLPSRQTVREDCIKVFFENRDMLKDYFKAKCLGMVSLTTDCWTSLSNLNYMCVTAHFIGRDWKLYKKI
;
A
#
# COMPACT_ATOMS: atom_id res chain seq x y z
N MET A 1 -37.51 13.61 -33.48
CA MET A 1 -36.52 12.51 -33.59
C MET A 1 -36.10 12.11 -32.18
N GLY A 2 -36.47 10.91 -31.72
CA GLY A 2 -36.28 10.48 -30.32
C GLY A 2 -34.85 9.99 -30.06
N GLY A 3 -34.12 10.70 -29.20
CA GLY A 3 -32.77 10.31 -28.78
C GLY A 3 -32.79 9.06 -27.89
N VAL A 4 -32.01 8.05 -28.25
CA VAL A 4 -31.83 6.83 -27.46
C VAL A 4 -31.08 7.19 -26.17
N LYS A 5 -31.68 6.91 -25.01
CA LYS A 5 -31.06 7.13 -23.70
C LYS A 5 -29.88 6.16 -23.54
N LYS A 6 -28.70 6.68 -23.17
CA LYS A 6 -27.50 5.89 -22.92
C LYS A 6 -27.07 6.04 -21.45
N ALA A 7 -26.57 4.97 -20.85
CA ALA A 7 -26.02 4.93 -19.51
C ALA A 7 -24.57 4.44 -19.55
N ARG A 8 -23.75 4.81 -18.57
CA ARG A 8 -22.36 4.34 -18.44
C ARG A 8 -22.23 3.51 -17.16
N CYS A 9 -21.60 2.35 -17.24
CA CYS A 9 -21.32 1.55 -16.05
C CYS A 9 -20.14 2.14 -15.26
N ASN A 10 -20.30 2.32 -13.95
CA ASN A 10 -19.24 2.87 -13.09
C ASN A 10 -18.06 1.91 -12.85
N TYR A 11 -18.23 0.62 -13.17
CA TYR A 11 -17.18 -0.38 -12.92
C TYR A 11 -16.37 -0.67 -14.19
N CYS A 12 -17.03 -0.98 -15.31
CA CYS A 12 -16.36 -1.35 -16.56
C CYS A 12 -16.37 -0.24 -17.63
N ASN A 13 -16.92 0.94 -17.32
CA ASN A 13 -17.02 2.09 -18.21
C ASN A 13 -17.76 1.88 -19.55
N SER A 14 -18.35 0.70 -19.78
CA SER A 14 -19.11 0.40 -20.99
C SER A 14 -20.34 1.30 -21.14
N ALA A 15 -20.57 1.80 -22.36
CA ALA A 15 -21.76 2.55 -22.73
C ALA A 15 -22.91 1.60 -23.08
N LEU A 16 -24.03 1.74 -22.39
CA LEU A 16 -25.19 0.88 -22.49
C LEU A 16 -26.38 1.66 -23.04
N VAL A 17 -27.13 1.02 -23.92
CA VAL A 17 -28.39 1.57 -24.44
C VAL A 17 -29.52 1.24 -23.47
N ALA A 18 -30.18 2.27 -22.94
CA ALA A 18 -31.27 2.16 -21.98
C ALA A 18 -32.63 2.05 -22.70
N ASN A 19 -32.80 0.97 -23.48
CA ASN A 19 -34.08 0.59 -24.08
C ASN A 19 -34.81 -0.39 -23.13
N GLY A 20 -35.27 0.11 -21.99
CA GLY A 20 -35.83 -0.68 -20.90
C GLY A 20 -34.80 -1.05 -19.83
N THR A 21 -35.15 -2.00 -18.94
CA THR A 21 -34.31 -2.40 -17.79
C THR A 21 -33.49 -3.67 -18.03
N SER A 22 -33.87 -4.48 -19.04
CA SER A 22 -33.28 -5.80 -19.31
C SER A 22 -31.79 -5.71 -19.60
N THR A 23 -31.37 -4.82 -20.51
CA THR A 23 -29.97 -4.60 -20.89
C THR A 23 -29.10 -4.18 -19.69
N LEU A 24 -29.63 -3.29 -18.84
CA LEU A 24 -28.95 -2.79 -17.65
C LEU A 24 -28.83 -3.88 -16.58
N ARG A 25 -29.87 -4.71 -16.40
CA ARG A 25 -29.89 -5.79 -15.41
C ARG A 25 -28.94 -6.92 -15.80
N THR A 26 -29.02 -7.40 -17.05
CA THR A 26 -28.10 -8.42 -17.58
C THR A 26 -26.66 -7.92 -17.54
N HIS A 27 -26.41 -6.64 -17.84
CA HIS A 27 -25.09 -6.06 -17.70
C HIS A 27 -24.63 -6.04 -16.23
N LYS A 28 -25.46 -5.60 -15.29
CA LYS A 28 -25.13 -5.56 -13.86
C LYS A 28 -24.67 -6.93 -13.37
N ASP A 29 -25.45 -7.97 -13.64
CA ASP A 29 -25.17 -9.31 -13.12
C ASP A 29 -23.89 -9.89 -13.74
N ASN A 30 -23.69 -9.72 -15.05
CA ASN A 30 -22.48 -10.17 -15.73
C ASN A 30 -21.25 -9.33 -15.38
N CYS A 31 -21.40 -8.03 -15.18
CA CYS A 31 -20.30 -7.13 -14.80
C CYS A 31 -19.84 -7.45 -13.38
N LEU A 32 -20.77 -7.65 -12.44
CA LEU A 32 -20.43 -8.07 -11.08
C LEU A 32 -19.80 -9.48 -11.06
N ALA A 33 -20.29 -10.40 -11.89
CA ALA A 33 -19.67 -11.72 -12.03
C ALA A 33 -18.24 -11.64 -12.62
N LYS A 34 -17.99 -10.76 -13.59
CA LYS A 34 -16.65 -10.50 -14.12
C LYS A 34 -15.72 -9.86 -13.09
N ILE A 35 -16.25 -8.95 -12.26
CA ILE A 35 -15.51 -8.37 -11.13
C ILE A 35 -15.16 -9.44 -10.11
N ALA A 36 -16.11 -10.30 -9.76
CA ALA A 36 -15.89 -11.41 -8.83
C ALA A 36 -14.89 -12.44 -9.36
N ARG A 37 -14.79 -12.62 -10.69
CA ARG A 37 -13.79 -13.47 -11.35
C ARG A 37 -12.44 -12.80 -11.61
N GLY A 38 -12.32 -11.48 -11.39
CA GLY A 38 -11.10 -10.73 -11.69
C GLY A 38 -10.85 -10.47 -13.18
N ASP A 39 -11.88 -10.61 -14.03
CA ASP A 39 -11.80 -10.44 -15.49
C ASP A 39 -11.90 -8.97 -15.95
N LEU A 40 -12.04 -8.03 -15.02
CA LEU A 40 -12.15 -6.61 -15.35
C LEU A 40 -10.76 -6.01 -15.60
N VAL A 41 -10.40 -5.89 -16.88
CA VAL A 41 -9.20 -5.17 -17.32
C VAL A 41 -9.40 -3.69 -17.03
N VAL A 42 -8.73 -3.17 -16.00
CA VAL A 42 -8.52 -1.74 -15.86
C VAL A 42 -7.26 -1.42 -16.68
N GLU A 43 -7.44 -0.80 -17.84
CA GLU A 43 -6.33 -0.22 -18.58
C GLU A 43 -5.72 0.90 -17.73
N LEU A 44 -4.58 0.63 -17.08
CA LEU A 44 -3.80 1.69 -16.46
C LEU A 44 -2.99 2.40 -17.57
N PRO A 45 -3.02 3.74 -17.66
CA PRO A 45 -2.06 4.47 -18.45
C PRO A 45 -0.65 4.17 -17.93
N SER A 46 0.18 3.61 -18.80
CA SER A 46 1.60 3.43 -18.55
C SER A 46 2.24 4.79 -18.30
N SER A 47 2.73 5.00 -17.09
CA SER A 47 3.67 6.08 -16.79
C SER A 47 4.65 5.54 -15.78
N PHE A 48 5.66 4.82 -16.29
CA PHE A 48 7.06 4.98 -15.90
C PHE A 48 7.95 4.14 -16.85
N GLU A 49 8.90 4.84 -17.47
CA GLU A 49 10.08 4.40 -18.21
C GLU A 49 10.18 2.94 -18.71
N GLY A 50 10.01 2.78 -20.04
CA GLY A 50 11.00 2.07 -20.85
C GLY A 50 11.05 0.54 -20.83
N GLN A 51 10.14 -0.18 -20.17
CA GLN A 51 10.04 -1.63 -20.32
C GLN A 51 8.63 -2.08 -20.71
N VAL A 52 8.53 -2.74 -21.86
CA VAL A 52 7.34 -3.46 -22.30
C VAL A 52 7.22 -4.72 -21.43
N HIS A 53 6.45 -4.62 -20.34
CA HIS A 53 6.01 -5.79 -19.59
C HIS A 53 4.72 -6.33 -20.22
N THR A 54 4.59 -7.65 -20.27
CA THR A 54 3.38 -8.37 -20.71
C THR A 54 2.15 -7.80 -20.01
N LEU A 55 1.07 -7.53 -20.76
CA LEU A 55 -0.23 -7.08 -20.26
C LEU A 55 -0.80 -8.09 -19.25
N GLY A 56 -0.42 -7.95 -17.98
CA GLY A 56 -1.06 -8.62 -16.85
C GLY A 56 -2.30 -7.83 -16.44
N SER A 57 -3.37 -8.52 -16.08
CA SER A 57 -4.50 -7.87 -15.41
C SER A 57 -4.05 -7.41 -14.03
N TRP A 58 -4.18 -6.11 -13.73
CA TRP A 58 -4.00 -5.63 -12.36
C TRP A 58 -5.14 -6.17 -11.51
N GLN A 59 -4.80 -6.93 -10.47
CA GLN A 59 -5.75 -7.45 -9.50
C GLN A 59 -5.50 -6.81 -8.14
N PHE A 60 -6.57 -6.37 -7.50
CA PHE A 60 -6.49 -5.81 -6.16
C PHE A 60 -6.15 -6.89 -5.13
N ASN A 61 -5.11 -6.66 -4.35
CA ASN A 61 -4.73 -7.49 -3.21
C ASN A 61 -4.79 -6.68 -1.91
N GLN A 62 -5.70 -7.06 -1.02
CA GLN A 62 -5.91 -6.40 0.27
C GLN A 62 -4.66 -6.44 1.16
N THR A 63 -3.90 -7.54 1.14
CA THR A 63 -2.69 -7.71 1.97
C THR A 63 -1.59 -6.76 1.50
N ASP A 64 -1.37 -6.66 0.19
CA ASP A 64 -0.35 -5.78 -0.39
C ASP A 64 -0.71 -4.31 -0.16
N ALA A 65 -1.99 -3.95 -0.34
CA ALA A 65 -2.47 -2.60 -0.03
C ALA A 65 -2.32 -2.23 1.45
N ARG A 66 -2.58 -3.18 2.37
CA ARG A 66 -2.34 -2.96 3.82
C ARG A 66 -0.87 -2.78 4.14
N ARG A 67 0.01 -3.56 3.50
CA ARG A 67 1.46 -3.40 3.64
C ARG A 67 1.91 -2.01 3.18
N ALA A 68 1.50 -1.60 1.97
CA ALA A 68 1.82 -0.28 1.44
C ALA A 68 1.30 0.85 2.32
N LEU A 69 0.10 0.70 2.92
CA LEU A 69 -0.42 1.64 3.90
C LEU A 69 0.45 1.70 5.17
N ALA A 70 0.89 0.56 5.70
CA ALA A 70 1.79 0.54 6.85
C ALA A 70 3.14 1.19 6.53
N GLU A 71 3.69 0.95 5.34
CA GLU A 71 4.92 1.59 4.86
C GLU A 71 4.75 3.11 4.75
N MET A 72 3.64 3.61 4.20
CA MET A 72 3.32 5.04 4.16
C MET A 72 3.28 5.65 5.57
N ILE A 73 2.58 5.00 6.50
CA ILE A 73 2.49 5.47 7.89
C ILE A 73 3.87 5.55 8.55
N ILE A 74 4.76 4.60 8.28
CA ILE A 74 6.13 4.58 8.81
C ILE A 74 6.99 5.67 8.16
N LEU A 75 6.97 5.76 6.83
CA LEU A 75 7.82 6.68 6.05
C LEU A 75 7.45 8.14 6.31
N ASP A 76 6.15 8.43 6.41
CA ASP A 76 5.64 9.78 6.59
C ASP A 76 5.41 10.13 8.08
N GLU A 77 5.80 9.23 8.99
CA GLU A 77 5.64 9.36 10.45
C GLU A 77 4.22 9.75 10.89
N LEU A 78 3.21 9.20 10.19
CA LEU A 78 1.82 9.58 10.42
C LEU A 78 1.26 8.91 11.69
N PRO A 79 0.38 9.59 12.45
CA PRO A 79 -0.33 8.95 13.55
C PRO A 79 -1.15 7.76 13.05
N PHE A 80 -1.19 6.63 13.79
CA PHE A 80 -2.02 5.47 13.40
C PHE A 80 -3.50 5.80 13.24
N ARG A 81 -4.00 6.83 13.93
CA ARG A 81 -5.38 7.33 13.80
C ARG A 81 -5.65 7.97 12.43
N TYR A 82 -4.63 8.31 11.65
CA TYR A 82 -4.77 8.94 10.33
C TYR A 82 -5.77 8.20 9.43
N VAL A 83 -5.76 6.86 9.46
CA VAL A 83 -6.66 6.03 8.65
C VAL A 83 -8.15 6.16 9.02
N GLU A 84 -8.43 6.67 10.22
CA GLU A 84 -9.78 6.91 10.71
C GLU A 84 -10.31 8.31 10.35
N HIS A 85 -9.47 9.19 9.78
CA HIS A 85 -9.87 10.54 9.41
C HIS A 85 -10.85 10.51 8.24
N GLU A 86 -11.93 11.30 8.33
CA GLU A 86 -12.99 11.33 7.32
C GLU A 86 -12.48 11.73 5.92
N GLY A 87 -11.50 12.63 5.85
CA GLY A 87 -10.85 13.01 4.59
C GLY A 87 -10.18 11.81 3.91
N PHE A 88 -9.43 11.01 4.67
CA PHE A 88 -8.74 9.84 4.16
C PHE A 88 -9.73 8.74 3.75
N LYS A 89 -10.77 8.48 4.55
CA LYS A 89 -11.84 7.53 4.20
C LYS A 89 -12.54 7.92 2.90
N ARG A 90 -12.91 9.19 2.76
CA ARG A 90 -13.56 9.72 1.54
C ARG A 90 -12.64 9.58 0.33
N PHE A 91 -11.36 9.95 0.48
CA PHE A 91 -10.36 9.78 -0.57
C PHE A 91 -10.24 8.31 -1.02
N MET A 92 -10.02 7.39 -0.08
CA MET A 92 -9.85 5.97 -0.39
C MET A 92 -11.12 5.33 -0.98
N SER A 93 -12.31 5.78 -0.55
CA SER A 93 -13.58 5.33 -1.16
C SER A 93 -13.70 5.68 -2.65
N ARG A 94 -12.92 6.65 -3.15
CA ARG A 94 -12.88 7.06 -4.55
C ARG A 94 -11.72 6.42 -5.30
N VAL A 95 -10.56 6.32 -4.66
CA VAL A 95 -9.34 5.79 -5.26
C VAL A 95 -9.37 4.27 -5.36
N CYS A 96 -9.74 3.58 -4.28
CA CYS A 96 -9.82 2.13 -4.24
C CYS A 96 -11.02 1.68 -3.39
N PRO A 97 -12.23 1.65 -3.97
CA PRO A 97 -13.46 1.30 -3.23
C PRO A 97 -13.45 -0.13 -2.66
N MET A 98 -12.63 -1.03 -3.21
CA MET A 98 -12.50 -2.41 -2.73
C MET A 98 -11.59 -2.54 -1.51
N PHE A 99 -10.80 -1.51 -1.20
CA PHE A 99 -9.91 -1.54 -0.04
C PHE A 99 -10.70 -1.38 1.25
N VAL A 100 -10.72 -2.44 2.05
CA VAL A 100 -11.30 -2.39 3.39
C VAL A 100 -10.31 -1.68 4.31
N LEU A 101 -10.64 -0.44 4.68
CA LEU A 101 -9.77 0.35 5.55
C LEU A 101 -9.56 -0.34 6.91
N PRO A 102 -8.31 -0.57 7.32
CA PRO A 102 -8.01 -1.14 8.63
C PRO A 102 -8.31 -0.13 9.76
N SER A 103 -8.54 -0.66 10.96
CA SER A 103 -8.60 0.16 12.17
C SER A 103 -7.23 0.69 12.57
N ARG A 104 -7.15 1.71 13.44
CA ARG A 104 -5.86 2.17 13.97
C ARG A 104 -5.06 1.06 14.66
N GLN A 105 -5.73 0.12 15.33
CA GLN A 105 -5.09 -1.00 16.03
C GLN A 105 -4.48 -1.96 15.02
N THR A 106 -5.22 -2.25 13.96
CA THR A 106 -4.76 -3.10 12.86
C THR A 106 -3.56 -2.48 12.13
N VAL A 107 -3.57 -1.17 11.86
CA VAL A 107 -2.42 -0.47 11.27
C VAL A 107 -1.20 -0.55 12.16
N ARG A 108 -1.37 -0.36 13.48
CA ARG A 108 -0.28 -0.52 14.46
C ARG A 108 0.33 -1.92 14.38
N GLU A 109 -0.49 -2.96 14.37
CA GLU A 109 -0.03 -4.35 14.24
C GLU A 109 0.72 -4.58 12.92
N ASP A 110 0.22 -4.03 11.82
CA ASP A 110 0.88 -4.15 10.52
C ASP A 110 2.24 -3.44 10.50
N CYS A 111 2.35 -2.24 11.11
CA CYS A 111 3.63 -1.55 11.27
C CYS A 111 4.63 -2.37 12.11
N ILE A 112 4.15 -3.02 13.18
CA ILE A 112 4.96 -3.90 14.02
C ILE A 112 5.46 -5.11 13.22
N LYS A 113 4.64 -5.70 12.35
CA LYS A 113 5.07 -6.80 11.46
C LYS A 113 6.18 -6.34 10.52
N VAL A 114 6.00 -5.19 9.87
CA VAL A 114 7.03 -4.60 8.99
C VAL A 114 8.33 -4.36 9.76
N PHE A 115 8.26 -3.92 11.02
CA PHE A 115 9.43 -3.79 11.88
C PHE A 115 10.14 -5.13 12.12
N PHE A 116 9.41 -6.19 12.52
CA PHE A 116 10.02 -7.49 12.79
C PHE A 116 10.65 -8.12 11.55
N GLU A 117 9.99 -8.01 10.40
CA GLU A 117 10.54 -8.46 9.12
C GLU A 117 11.86 -7.74 8.79
N ASN A 118 11.87 -6.41 8.89
CA ASN A 118 13.09 -5.63 8.65
C ASN A 118 14.19 -5.95 9.66
N ARG A 119 13.83 -6.17 10.94
CA ARG A 119 14.77 -6.58 11.98
C ARG A 119 15.42 -7.92 11.66
N ASP A 120 14.63 -8.90 11.23
CA ASP A 120 15.14 -10.23 10.93
C ASP A 120 15.95 -10.23 9.62
N MET A 121 15.53 -9.49 8.59
CA MET A 121 16.34 -9.21 7.41
C MET A 121 17.69 -8.57 7.77
N LEU A 122 17.69 -7.62 8.70
CA LEU A 122 18.91 -6.95 9.13
C LEU A 122 19.83 -7.91 9.92
N LYS A 123 19.26 -8.76 10.79
CA LYS A 123 20.02 -9.82 11.48
C LYS A 123 20.67 -10.78 10.48
N ASP A 124 19.94 -11.23 9.47
CA ASP A 124 20.46 -12.13 8.46
C ASP A 124 21.50 -11.44 7.58
N TYR A 125 21.31 -10.15 7.28
CA TYR A 125 22.33 -9.33 6.63
C TYR A 125 23.63 -9.29 7.44
N PHE A 126 23.55 -9.06 8.76
CA PHE A 126 24.72 -9.07 9.65
C PHE A 126 25.39 -10.44 9.77
N LYS A 127 24.64 -11.54 9.69
CA LYS A 127 25.19 -12.91 9.75
C LYS A 127 25.82 -13.35 8.43
N ALA A 128 25.11 -13.14 7.32
CA ALA A 128 25.48 -13.67 6.00
C ALA A 128 26.56 -12.82 5.31
N LYS A 129 26.60 -11.52 5.61
CA LYS A 129 27.70 -10.67 5.18
C LYS A 129 28.71 -10.66 6.32
N CYS A 130 29.93 -11.15 6.09
CA CYS A 130 31.10 -10.82 6.91
C CYS A 130 31.36 -9.31 6.79
N LEU A 131 30.48 -8.50 7.38
CA LEU A 131 30.73 -7.10 7.64
C LEU A 131 31.95 -7.08 8.54
N GLY A 132 32.88 -6.17 8.27
CA GLY A 132 34.08 -6.03 9.07
C GLY A 132 33.73 -5.52 10.46
N MET A 133 34.22 -4.34 10.80
CA MET A 133 33.89 -3.73 12.08
C MET A 133 32.52 -3.03 12.02
N VAL A 134 31.69 -3.26 13.03
CA VAL A 134 30.48 -2.48 13.30
C VAL A 134 30.78 -1.58 14.49
N SER A 135 30.55 -0.27 14.34
CA SER A 135 30.63 0.70 15.42
C SER A 135 29.23 1.00 15.94
N LEU A 136 29.04 0.97 17.25
CA LEU A 136 27.77 1.30 17.89
C LEU A 136 27.90 2.66 18.59
N THR A 137 26.96 3.56 18.33
CA THR A 137 26.83 4.84 19.04
C THR A 137 25.54 4.85 19.82
N THR A 138 25.59 5.27 21.08
CA THR A 138 24.42 5.43 21.95
C THR A 138 24.15 6.91 22.17
N ASP A 139 22.94 7.35 21.86
CA ASP A 139 22.45 8.68 22.24
C ASP A 139 21.43 8.51 23.37
N CYS A 140 21.63 9.21 24.48
CA CYS A 140 20.82 9.08 25.69
C CYS A 140 20.27 10.45 26.06
N TRP A 141 18.96 10.55 26.26
CA TRP A 141 18.30 11.79 26.67
C TRP A 141 17.17 11.52 27.66
N THR A 142 16.84 12.54 28.45
CA THR A 142 15.71 12.53 29.37
C THR A 142 14.62 13.45 28.82
N SER A 143 13.38 12.97 28.72
CA SER A 143 12.25 13.80 28.28
C SER A 143 11.83 14.81 29.36
N LEU A 144 10.99 15.77 28.95
CA LEU A 144 10.31 16.69 29.87
C LEU A 144 9.43 15.99 30.91
N SER A 145 9.04 14.73 30.65
CA SER A 145 8.28 13.88 31.58
C SER A 145 9.19 13.03 32.48
N ASN A 146 10.49 13.32 32.56
CA ASN A 146 11.50 12.57 33.31
C ASN A 146 11.62 11.09 32.90
N LEU A 147 11.31 10.76 31.65
CA LEU A 147 11.57 9.42 31.09
C LEU A 147 12.92 9.40 30.40
N ASN A 148 13.72 8.38 30.68
CA ASN A 148 15.02 8.20 30.04
C ASN A 148 14.87 7.39 28.75
N TYR A 149 15.47 7.88 27.68
CA TYR A 149 15.52 7.25 26.37
C TYR A 149 16.97 6.97 26.00
N MET A 150 17.16 5.86 25.28
CA MET A 150 18.44 5.50 24.66
C MET A 150 18.17 5.08 23.22
N CYS A 151 18.81 5.73 22.27
CA CYS A 151 18.89 5.33 20.88
C CYS A 151 20.24 4.65 20.65
N VAL A 152 20.23 3.44 20.11
CA VAL A 152 21.45 2.76 19.68
C VAL A 152 21.47 2.82 18.16
N THR A 153 22.56 3.31 17.58
CA THR A 153 22.78 3.31 16.14
C THR A 153 24.00 2.48 15.79
N ALA A 154 23.86 1.58 14.83
CA ALA A 154 24.97 0.84 14.23
C ALA A 154 25.46 1.55 12.96
N HIS A 155 26.78 1.73 12.88
CA HIS A 155 27.50 2.24 11.72
C HIS A 155 28.46 1.19 11.20
N PHE A 156 28.47 0.96 9.88
CA PHE A 156 29.38 0.00 9.25
C PHE A 156 29.68 0.36 7.79
N ILE A 157 30.82 -0.11 7.28
CA ILE A 157 31.19 0.04 5.87
C ILE A 157 30.76 -1.23 5.12
N GLY A 158 29.94 -1.08 4.08
CA GLY A 158 29.51 -2.17 3.21
C GLY A 158 30.58 -2.60 2.21
N ARG A 159 30.31 -3.69 1.47
CA ARG A 159 31.23 -4.18 0.43
C ARG A 159 31.35 -3.25 -0.77
N ASP A 160 30.35 -2.41 -0.97
CA ASP A 160 30.35 -1.33 -1.96
C ASP A 160 31.09 -0.09 -1.46
N TRP A 161 31.79 -0.19 -0.33
CA TRP A 161 32.57 0.87 0.29
C TRP A 161 31.75 2.10 0.69
N LYS A 162 30.45 1.89 0.96
CA LYS A 162 29.56 2.93 1.48
C LYS A 162 29.37 2.80 2.98
N LEU A 163 29.31 3.94 3.66
CA LEU A 163 28.94 4.02 5.06
C LEU A 163 27.43 3.85 5.20
N TYR A 164 27.02 2.88 6.02
CA TYR A 164 25.63 2.63 6.37
C TYR A 164 25.37 2.96 7.83
N LYS A 165 24.21 3.56 8.08
CA LYS A 165 23.67 3.88 9.41
C LYS A 165 22.35 3.14 9.60
N LYS A 166 22.22 2.39 10.69
CA LYS A 166 20.99 1.66 11.05
C LYS A 166 20.64 1.93 12.51
N ILE A 167 19.41 2.41 12.73
CA ILE A 167 18.79 2.66 14.04
C ILE A 167 17.86 1.48 14.34
#